data_AF-A0A7W1JJ91-F1
#
_entry.id   AF-A0A7W1JJ91-F1
#
_cell.length_a   1.000
_cell.length_b   1.000
_cell.length_c   1.000
_cell.angle_alpha   90.00
_cell.angle_beta   90.00
_cell.angle_gamma   90.00
#
_symmetry.space_group_name_H-M   'P 1'
#
loop_
_entity.id
_entity.type
_entity.pdbx_description
1 polymer ?
#
loop_
_entity_poly.entity_id
_entity_poly.type
_entity_poly.pdbx_seq_one_letter_code
_entity_poly.pdbx_strand_id
1 'polypeptide(L)'
;MNRPTPRLVRGLVTAALSSALLAAAVGTAVPATAEEDAGEEARRKPTLIQVKVNDRGPQVRSSLFGINHRYARNGFGLWDELLDKPNPTVVSDMIAAGVSTLRFPGGTTATMYHWKDAIGPVPERGCQVEGHGHYENEGFTAYRHKLAYGPDEYMRVIDATGASPLMMMPFVTTTPAGAADWVEYMNDPLGGRNPNGGTAWAAERAANGHPAPYGVRRWEVGNESHVAPGRFGFSAEPRKAVQQYISGGRRSIEREELGKACAHPVEGIPSSGKVNQRFEVLFTPAEIQHVSVAGVRWTRVADLAAAEPEDKVYEVQPGGVIAFGDGRLNPNDVWIGNGRIPQAGAIVRATYRNDYSGFFAYAREMHAVDKSIDVCASWGTPLFSNSTRKRRYDCQTAHPITNFSREYGHNWRPSARPWNGPLEGHDRMMMALNDRTGDVLEMLKASPQRSPVWLTEFQPIHGNDDNFPTWSASVSNAVYMASQWSTWMRFGINLGTGGDLLGRGPGAVFGSPQHPTFSVEALVRQAIRPMFSEADRVVTSTTLRNPTRAPNLRPRDSYKALSVVSARGP
;
A
#
# COMPACT_ATOMS: atom_id res chain seq x y z
N MET A 1 5.69 44.18 21.49
CA MET A 1 4.50 43.31 21.68
C MET A 1 4.99 41.87 21.78
N ASN A 2 5.01 41.34 23.00
CA ASN A 2 5.51 40.01 23.34
C ASN A 2 4.55 38.91 22.86
N ARG A 3 5.03 37.98 22.04
CA ARG A 3 4.36 36.68 21.81
C ARG A 3 4.95 35.65 22.78
N PRO A 4 4.15 34.86 23.50
CA PRO A 4 4.68 33.91 24.47
C PRO A 4 5.20 32.65 23.77
N THR A 5 6.44 32.29 24.07
CA THR A 5 7.02 30.95 23.85
C THR A 5 6.33 29.91 24.76
N PRO A 6 5.85 28.77 24.24
CA PRO A 6 5.39 27.69 25.11
C PRO A 6 6.60 26.90 25.66
N ARG A 7 6.84 27.01 26.97
CA ARG A 7 7.70 26.10 27.72
C ARG A 7 7.01 24.73 27.79
N LEU A 8 7.63 23.70 27.20
CA LEU A 8 7.25 22.31 27.43
C LEU A 8 7.66 21.90 28.85
N VAL A 9 6.68 21.80 29.74
CA VAL A 9 6.82 21.18 31.05
C VAL A 9 6.97 19.66 30.84
N ARG A 10 8.10 19.10 31.28
CA ARG A 10 8.24 17.65 31.48
C ARG A 10 7.26 17.22 32.57
N GLY A 11 6.31 16.37 32.22
CA GLY A 11 5.39 15.73 33.16
C GLY A 11 4.87 14.43 32.57
N LEU A 12 5.37 13.31 33.07
CA LEU A 12 4.83 11.96 32.87
C LEU A 12 3.46 11.87 33.54
N VAL A 13 2.38 11.65 32.78
CA VAL A 13 1.22 10.83 33.20
C VAL A 13 0.57 10.26 31.93
N THR A 14 0.61 8.93 31.77
CA THR A 14 0.03 8.18 30.65
C THR A 14 -1.06 7.25 31.18
N ALA A 15 -1.93 6.80 30.27
CA ALA A 15 -2.93 5.74 30.42
C ALA A 15 -4.33 6.20 30.82
N ALA A 16 -5.10 6.55 29.78
CA ALA A 16 -6.53 6.37 29.79
C ALA A 16 -7.11 6.22 28.37
N LEU A 17 -6.56 5.49 27.41
CA LEU A 17 -7.34 5.19 26.17
C LEU A 17 -7.24 3.73 25.75
N SER A 18 -6.09 3.16 26.09
CA SER A 18 -5.72 1.75 25.91
C SER A 18 -6.74 0.76 26.43
N SER A 19 -7.64 1.18 27.30
CA SER A 19 -8.44 0.27 28.08
C SER A 19 -9.92 0.29 27.77
N ALA A 20 -10.40 1.29 27.04
CA ALA A 20 -11.70 1.21 26.39
C ALA A 20 -11.56 0.29 25.19
N LEU A 21 -10.45 0.44 24.47
CA LEU A 21 -10.01 -0.43 23.38
C LEU A 21 -9.79 -1.87 23.88
N LEU A 22 -9.07 -2.06 25.01
CA LEU A 22 -8.94 -3.40 25.61
C LEU A 22 -10.29 -3.94 26.09
N ALA A 23 -11.09 -3.17 26.84
CA ALA A 23 -12.38 -3.65 27.38
C ALA A 23 -13.38 -4.05 26.28
N ALA A 24 -13.36 -3.38 25.11
CA ALA A 24 -14.13 -3.77 23.94
C ALA A 24 -13.59 -5.07 23.29
N ALA A 25 -12.27 -5.23 23.17
CA ALA A 25 -11.63 -6.42 22.59
C ALA A 25 -11.79 -7.70 23.45
N VAL A 26 -12.03 -7.51 24.73
CA VAL A 26 -11.96 -8.52 25.78
C VAL A 26 -13.30 -9.24 26.03
N GLY A 27 -14.42 -8.68 25.56
CA GLY A 27 -15.77 -9.19 25.82
C GLY A 27 -16.14 -10.55 25.20
N THR A 28 -15.23 -11.25 24.52
CA THR A 28 -15.55 -12.46 23.74
C THR A 28 -14.80 -13.71 24.22
N ALA A 29 -15.59 -14.75 24.53
CA ALA A 29 -15.22 -15.95 25.28
C ALA A 29 -14.40 -17.00 24.50
N VAL A 30 -13.49 -17.66 25.24
CA VAL A 30 -12.77 -18.92 24.93
C VAL A 30 -13.75 -20.12 24.95
N PRO A 31 -13.47 -21.28 24.31
CA PRO A 31 -13.89 -22.60 24.77
C PRO A 31 -12.77 -23.28 25.57
N ALA A 32 -13.07 -23.78 26.77
CA ALA A 32 -12.08 -24.38 27.69
C ALA A 32 -11.78 -25.85 27.35
N THR A 33 -10.57 -26.28 27.69
CA THR A 33 -10.30 -27.62 28.23
C THR A 33 -9.64 -27.48 29.60
N ALA A 34 -9.99 -28.41 30.49
CA ALA A 34 -9.82 -28.38 31.93
C ALA A 34 -8.36 -28.46 32.41
N GLU A 35 -8.02 -27.71 33.48
CA GLU A 35 -7.68 -28.23 34.81
C GLU A 35 -7.35 -27.08 35.79
N GLU A 36 -7.47 -27.40 37.08
CA GLU A 36 -7.11 -26.64 38.29
C GLU A 36 -8.16 -25.71 38.94
N ASP A 37 -8.96 -26.37 39.78
CA ASP A 37 -9.56 -25.88 41.01
C ASP A 37 -8.49 -25.35 41.99
N ALA A 38 -8.50 -24.04 42.23
CA ALA A 38 -8.17 -23.44 43.52
C ALA A 38 -8.64 -21.97 43.56
N GLY A 39 -9.63 -21.67 44.41
CA GLY A 39 -9.97 -20.29 44.81
C GLY A 39 -11.31 -19.75 44.27
N GLU A 40 -12.41 -20.37 44.65
CA GLU A 40 -13.77 -20.03 44.20
C GLU A 40 -14.32 -18.71 44.79
N GLU A 41 -13.70 -18.15 45.84
CA GLU A 41 -14.22 -16.97 46.55
C GLU A 41 -13.69 -15.61 46.02
N ALA A 42 -12.66 -15.62 45.17
CA ALA A 42 -12.11 -14.39 44.57
C ALA A 42 -12.85 -13.95 43.28
N ARG A 43 -13.77 -14.77 42.74
CA ARG A 43 -14.34 -14.60 41.39
C ARG A 43 -15.68 -13.83 41.31
N ARG A 44 -16.18 -13.22 42.40
CA ARG A 44 -17.51 -12.56 42.44
C ARG A 44 -17.53 -11.05 42.71
N LYS A 45 -16.43 -10.33 42.51
CA LYS A 45 -16.48 -8.86 42.54
C LYS A 45 -16.69 -8.32 41.12
N PRO A 46 -17.79 -7.59 40.85
CA PRO A 46 -18.02 -7.00 39.53
C PRO A 46 -16.88 -6.05 39.17
N THR A 47 -16.44 -6.09 37.91
CA THR A 47 -15.42 -5.18 37.38
C THR A 47 -15.95 -3.75 37.44
N LEU A 48 -15.36 -2.93 38.31
CA LEU A 48 -15.71 -1.51 38.42
C LEU A 48 -14.90 -0.72 37.39
N ILE A 49 -15.58 -0.14 36.41
CA ILE A 49 -15.01 0.81 35.46
C ILE A 49 -15.30 2.21 36.01
N GLN A 50 -14.28 2.91 36.49
CA GLN A 50 -14.43 4.28 36.97
C GLN A 50 -13.93 5.28 35.92
N VAL A 51 -14.83 6.14 35.44
CA VAL A 51 -14.55 7.15 34.42
C VAL A 51 -14.27 8.49 35.11
N LYS A 52 -13.05 9.02 34.96
CA LYS A 52 -12.71 10.38 35.43
C LYS A 52 -12.78 11.35 34.24
N VAL A 53 -13.80 12.20 34.23
CA VAL A 53 -14.14 13.08 33.09
C VAL A 53 -13.27 14.35 33.03
N ASN A 54 -12.45 14.61 34.05
CA ASN A 54 -11.79 15.91 34.23
C ASN A 54 -10.38 16.02 33.62
N ASP A 55 -9.76 14.91 33.17
CA ASP A 55 -8.42 14.90 32.60
C ASP A 55 -8.47 14.75 31.06
N ARG A 56 -7.92 15.73 30.32
CA ARG A 56 -7.91 15.72 28.85
C ARG A 56 -6.75 14.87 28.31
N GLY A 57 -7.07 13.82 27.54
CA GLY A 57 -6.10 13.04 26.77
C GLY A 57 -5.68 13.71 25.45
N PRO A 58 -4.76 13.09 24.67
CA PRO A 58 -4.40 13.58 23.34
C PRO A 58 -5.60 13.53 22.38
N GLN A 59 -5.67 14.49 21.46
CA GLN A 59 -6.72 14.53 20.43
C GLN A 59 -6.62 13.28 19.53
N VAL A 60 -7.68 12.49 19.47
CA VAL A 60 -7.79 11.36 18.53
C VAL A 60 -8.18 11.92 17.17
N ARG A 61 -7.38 11.62 16.14
CA ARG A 61 -7.66 12.03 14.76
C ARG A 61 -8.32 10.89 14.01
N SER A 62 -9.43 11.18 13.33
CA SER A 62 -10.15 10.18 12.54
C SER A 62 -9.25 9.50 11.50
N SER A 63 -8.28 10.23 10.93
CA SER A 63 -7.28 9.73 9.97
C SER A 63 -6.35 8.62 10.50
N LEU A 64 -6.40 8.26 11.78
CA LEU A 64 -5.75 7.05 12.32
C LEU A 64 -6.49 5.74 11.96
N PHE A 65 -7.74 5.83 11.52
CA PHE A 65 -8.61 4.70 11.23
C PHE A 65 -8.72 4.42 9.73
N GLY A 66 -7.67 4.73 8.97
CA GLY A 66 -7.59 4.38 7.56
C GLY A 66 -7.31 2.90 7.32
N ILE A 67 -7.28 2.51 6.05
CA ILE A 67 -7.02 1.14 5.58
C ILE A 67 -6.13 1.18 4.33
N ASN A 68 -5.23 0.20 4.21
CA ASN A 68 -4.45 -0.02 3.00
C ASN A 68 -5.33 -0.63 1.90
N HIS A 69 -5.23 -0.18 0.65
CA HIS A 69 -5.97 -0.80 -0.44
C HIS A 69 -5.15 -0.91 -1.72
N ARG A 70 -5.28 -2.09 -2.35
CA ARG A 70 -4.50 -2.51 -3.51
C ARG A 70 -5.36 -2.49 -4.77
N TYR A 71 -4.79 -2.04 -5.88
CA TYR A 71 -5.52 -1.84 -7.15
C TYR A 71 -5.78 -3.12 -7.98
N ALA A 72 -4.97 -4.16 -7.80
CA ALA A 72 -5.04 -5.37 -8.62
C ALA A 72 -6.43 -6.04 -8.60
N ARG A 73 -6.78 -6.78 -9.67
CA ARG A 73 -8.07 -7.50 -9.79
C ARG A 73 -9.28 -6.59 -9.54
N ASN A 74 -9.28 -5.41 -10.14
CA ASN A 74 -10.31 -4.37 -9.97
C ASN A 74 -10.56 -4.03 -8.49
N GLY A 75 -9.46 -3.76 -7.76
CA GLY A 75 -9.51 -3.52 -6.32
C GLY A 75 -9.95 -4.75 -5.52
N PHE A 76 -9.55 -5.96 -5.94
CA PHE A 76 -9.96 -7.23 -5.31
C PHE A 76 -11.49 -7.41 -5.19
N GLY A 77 -12.24 -6.86 -6.15
CA GLY A 77 -13.70 -6.90 -6.16
C GLY A 77 -14.38 -5.73 -5.42
N LEU A 78 -13.61 -4.71 -5.01
CA LEU A 78 -14.16 -3.42 -4.60
C LEU A 78 -14.91 -2.74 -5.74
N TRP A 79 -14.44 -2.91 -6.99
CA TRP A 79 -15.10 -2.37 -8.17
C TRP A 79 -15.86 -3.46 -8.93
N ASP A 80 -17.12 -3.17 -9.25
CA ASP A 80 -17.90 -3.97 -10.18
C ASP A 80 -17.76 -3.37 -11.57
N GLU A 81 -17.00 -4.03 -12.43
CA GLU A 81 -16.73 -3.60 -13.81
C GLU A 81 -17.98 -3.64 -14.68
N LEU A 82 -18.87 -4.62 -14.49
CA LEU A 82 -20.07 -4.77 -15.32
C LEU A 82 -21.11 -3.69 -15.00
N LEU A 83 -21.20 -3.31 -13.74
CA LEU A 83 -22.12 -2.28 -13.26
C LEU A 83 -21.49 -0.89 -13.20
N ASP A 84 -20.20 -0.78 -13.53
CA ASP A 84 -19.39 0.44 -13.44
C ASP A 84 -19.63 1.20 -12.13
N LYS A 85 -19.46 0.53 -10.99
CA LYS A 85 -19.70 1.14 -9.67
C LYS A 85 -18.95 0.43 -8.53
N PRO A 86 -18.77 1.10 -7.38
CA PRO A 86 -18.31 0.45 -6.17
C PRO A 86 -19.24 -0.69 -5.74
N ASN A 87 -18.67 -1.78 -5.24
CA ASN A 87 -19.41 -2.86 -4.63
C ASN A 87 -20.17 -2.35 -3.39
N PRO A 88 -21.51 -2.35 -3.37
CA PRO A 88 -22.29 -1.72 -2.32
C PRO A 88 -22.12 -2.40 -0.95
N THR A 89 -21.86 -3.70 -0.92
CA THR A 89 -21.59 -4.43 0.32
C THR A 89 -20.27 -3.97 0.93
N VAL A 90 -19.21 -3.88 0.12
CA VAL A 90 -17.90 -3.41 0.59
C VAL A 90 -17.97 -1.96 1.06
N VAL A 91 -18.67 -1.09 0.34
CA VAL A 91 -18.91 0.31 0.77
C VAL A 91 -19.63 0.36 2.12
N SER A 92 -20.69 -0.44 2.29
CA SER A 92 -21.42 -0.53 3.56
C SER A 92 -20.51 -1.00 4.71
N ASP A 93 -19.67 -2.01 4.46
CA ASP A 93 -18.74 -2.54 5.47
C ASP A 93 -17.67 -1.52 5.86
N MET A 94 -17.14 -0.76 4.89
CA MET A 94 -16.21 0.34 5.13
C MET A 94 -16.81 1.43 5.99
N ILE A 95 -18.05 1.86 5.67
CA ILE A 95 -18.77 2.86 6.46
C ILE A 95 -18.98 2.31 7.86
N ALA A 96 -19.48 1.08 8.01
CA ALA A 96 -19.74 0.46 9.29
C ALA A 96 -18.47 0.42 10.16
N ALA A 97 -17.33 0.04 9.59
CA ALA A 97 -16.04 -0.01 10.27
C ALA A 97 -15.36 1.36 10.47
N GLY A 98 -15.97 2.45 10.01
CA GLY A 98 -15.43 3.80 10.19
C GLY A 98 -14.12 4.03 9.44
N VAL A 99 -13.97 3.45 8.25
CA VAL A 99 -12.80 3.67 7.40
C VAL A 99 -12.75 5.15 7.00
N SER A 100 -11.79 5.87 7.56
CA SER A 100 -11.68 7.33 7.40
C SER A 100 -10.71 7.75 6.31
N THR A 101 -9.85 6.83 5.87
CA THR A 101 -8.83 7.07 4.86
C THR A 101 -8.59 5.78 4.09
N LEU A 102 -8.53 5.87 2.77
CA LEU A 102 -8.25 4.72 1.91
C LEU A 102 -6.96 5.00 1.15
N ARG A 103 -5.94 4.15 1.33
CA ARG A 103 -4.69 4.24 0.57
C ARG A 103 -4.85 3.58 -0.80
N PHE A 104 -4.34 4.17 -1.87
CA PHE A 104 -4.38 3.64 -3.24
C PHE A 104 -3.14 4.10 -4.02
N PRO A 105 -2.59 3.33 -4.99
CA PRO A 105 -2.96 1.98 -5.38
C PRO A 105 -2.34 0.91 -4.48
N GLY A 106 -1.57 1.33 -3.45
CA GLY A 106 -1.20 0.59 -2.25
C GLY A 106 -0.28 -0.63 -2.41
N GLY A 107 0.58 -0.80 -1.39
CA GLY A 107 1.45 -1.94 -1.23
C GLY A 107 2.55 -2.09 -2.29
N THR A 108 3.35 -3.12 -2.14
CA THR A 108 4.45 -3.45 -3.08
C THR A 108 3.94 -3.66 -4.50
N THR A 109 2.71 -4.19 -4.66
CA THR A 109 2.04 -4.42 -5.95
C THR A 109 1.91 -3.16 -6.80
N ALA A 110 1.77 -1.99 -6.16
CA ALA A 110 1.59 -0.70 -6.83
C ALA A 110 2.89 -0.08 -7.36
N THR A 111 4.05 -0.68 -7.09
CA THR A 111 5.31 -0.05 -7.52
C THR A 111 5.50 -0.02 -9.04
N MET A 112 4.81 -0.91 -9.75
CA MET A 112 4.78 -0.95 -11.23
C MET A 112 3.45 -0.39 -11.80
N TYR A 113 2.69 0.35 -11.01
CA TYR A 113 1.44 0.96 -11.47
C TYR A 113 1.73 2.11 -12.46
N HIS A 114 0.93 2.21 -13.51
CA HIS A 114 1.02 3.25 -14.53
C HIS A 114 -0.31 4.00 -14.59
N TRP A 115 -0.42 5.11 -13.84
CA TRP A 115 -1.70 5.80 -13.65
C TRP A 115 -2.32 6.33 -14.96
N LYS A 116 -1.49 6.76 -15.92
CA LYS A 116 -1.95 7.24 -17.25
C LYS A 116 -2.63 6.14 -18.06
N ASP A 117 -2.17 4.89 -17.88
CA ASP A 117 -2.76 3.72 -18.50
C ASP A 117 -4.00 3.21 -17.74
N ALA A 118 -4.43 3.91 -16.67
CA ALA A 118 -5.55 3.52 -15.80
C ALA A 118 -6.69 4.55 -15.77
N ILE A 119 -6.67 5.57 -16.63
CA ILE A 119 -7.72 6.60 -16.74
C ILE A 119 -8.40 6.53 -18.11
N GLY A 120 -9.55 7.20 -18.25
CA GLY A 120 -10.32 7.23 -19.50
C GLY A 120 -11.12 5.94 -19.75
N PRO A 121 -11.67 5.76 -20.97
CA PRO A 121 -12.51 4.61 -21.29
C PRO A 121 -11.77 3.28 -21.11
N VAL A 122 -12.35 2.33 -20.37
CA VAL A 122 -11.73 1.03 -20.06
C VAL A 122 -11.18 0.28 -21.30
N PRO A 123 -11.87 0.26 -22.46
CA PRO A 123 -11.33 -0.38 -23.67
C PRO A 123 -10.04 0.25 -24.21
N GLU A 124 -9.80 1.54 -23.93
CA GLU A 124 -8.65 2.32 -24.39
C GLU A 124 -7.48 2.29 -23.39
N ARG A 125 -7.74 1.89 -22.15
CA ARG A 125 -6.72 1.77 -21.09
C ARG A 125 -5.60 0.80 -21.47
N GLY A 126 -4.40 1.14 -21.03
CA GLY A 126 -3.22 0.28 -21.10
C GLY A 126 -3.27 -0.84 -20.06
N CYS A 127 -2.33 -1.78 -20.18
CA CYS A 127 -2.26 -2.90 -19.25
C CYS A 127 -1.39 -2.56 -18.04
N GLN A 128 -1.92 -2.82 -16.85
CA GLN A 128 -1.24 -2.61 -15.57
C GLN A 128 -0.42 -3.82 -15.16
N VAL A 129 0.68 -3.61 -14.46
CA VAL A 129 1.62 -4.65 -14.02
C VAL A 129 1.49 -4.89 -12.52
N GLU A 130 0.86 -5.99 -12.10
CA GLU A 130 0.79 -6.34 -10.66
C GLU A 130 2.16 -6.77 -10.13
N GLY A 131 2.83 -5.90 -9.37
CA GLY A 131 4.20 -6.10 -8.92
C GLY A 131 4.36 -6.83 -7.58
N HIS A 132 3.76 -8.01 -7.35
CA HIS A 132 4.29 -8.95 -6.33
C HIS A 132 3.67 -10.37 -6.35
N GLY A 133 4.54 -11.38 -6.27
CA GLY A 133 4.24 -12.77 -5.91
C GLY A 133 4.22 -12.98 -4.39
N HIS A 134 3.05 -12.80 -3.77
CA HIS A 134 2.81 -13.21 -2.37
C HIS A 134 2.41 -14.70 -2.23
N TYR A 135 2.94 -15.56 -3.08
CA TYR A 135 2.96 -17.01 -2.83
C TYR A 135 4.42 -17.42 -2.80
N GLU A 136 4.88 -17.66 -1.59
CA GLU A 136 6.24 -17.97 -1.21
C GLU A 136 6.83 -19.03 -2.17
N ASN A 137 7.95 -18.68 -2.84
CA ASN A 137 8.82 -19.51 -3.70
C ASN A 137 8.82 -19.28 -5.22
N GLU A 138 8.12 -18.28 -5.75
CA GLU A 138 8.24 -17.92 -7.16
C GLU A 138 8.61 -16.45 -7.26
N GLY A 139 9.52 -16.10 -8.19
CA GLY A 139 10.06 -14.75 -8.33
C GLY A 139 9.02 -13.66 -8.60
N PHE A 140 9.48 -12.52 -9.10
CA PHE A 140 8.60 -11.40 -9.47
C PHE A 140 7.70 -11.78 -10.66
N THR A 141 6.64 -12.56 -10.46
CA THR A 141 5.70 -12.94 -11.51
C THR A 141 4.68 -11.83 -11.64
N ALA A 142 5.02 -10.81 -12.43
CA ALA A 142 4.07 -9.75 -12.72
C ALA A 142 3.06 -10.24 -13.77
N TYR A 143 1.85 -9.70 -13.73
CA TYR A 143 0.77 -10.00 -14.69
C TYR A 143 0.33 -8.69 -15.32
N ARG A 144 0.28 -8.63 -16.65
CA ARG A 144 -0.29 -7.49 -17.38
C ARG A 144 -1.77 -7.71 -17.68
N HIS A 145 -2.62 -6.83 -17.19
CA HIS A 145 -4.06 -6.88 -17.45
C HIS A 145 -4.66 -5.48 -17.51
N LYS A 146 -5.71 -5.31 -18.33
CA LYS A 146 -6.51 -4.09 -18.30
C LYS A 146 -7.33 -4.11 -17.01
N LEU A 147 -7.41 -2.94 -16.37
CA LEU A 147 -8.17 -2.77 -15.14
C LEU A 147 -9.25 -1.72 -15.37
N ALA A 148 -10.47 -2.09 -15.02
CA ALA A 148 -11.58 -1.15 -14.94
C ALA A 148 -11.47 -0.23 -13.73
N TYR A 149 -10.72 -0.64 -12.70
CA TYR A 149 -10.49 0.16 -11.50
C TYR A 149 -9.18 0.96 -11.58
N GLY A 150 -9.32 2.29 -11.67
CA GLY A 150 -8.24 3.27 -11.71
C GLY A 150 -8.50 4.47 -10.78
N PRO A 151 -7.83 5.61 -11.00
CA PRO A 151 -7.93 6.78 -10.12
C PRO A 151 -9.35 7.36 -10.05
N ASP A 152 -10.07 7.41 -11.18
CA ASP A 152 -11.43 7.96 -11.23
C ASP A 152 -12.43 7.06 -10.46
N GLU A 153 -12.33 5.74 -10.66
CA GLU A 153 -13.15 4.77 -9.94
C GLU A 153 -12.83 4.74 -8.44
N TYR A 154 -11.55 4.87 -8.08
CA TYR A 154 -11.13 5.03 -6.68
C TYR A 154 -11.78 6.26 -6.04
N MET A 155 -11.84 7.40 -6.73
CA MET A 155 -12.49 8.59 -6.20
C MET A 155 -14.01 8.41 -6.06
N ARG A 156 -14.66 7.63 -6.92
CA ARG A 156 -16.07 7.25 -6.73
C ARG A 156 -16.29 6.40 -5.48
N VAL A 157 -15.31 5.57 -5.09
CA VAL A 157 -15.34 4.86 -3.79
C VAL A 157 -15.16 5.84 -2.63
N ILE A 158 -14.24 6.80 -2.77
CA ILE A 158 -14.03 7.87 -1.77
C ILE A 158 -15.34 8.64 -1.53
N ASP A 159 -16.04 9.05 -2.60
CA ASP A 159 -17.33 9.74 -2.51
C ASP A 159 -18.41 8.88 -1.87
N ALA A 160 -18.49 7.59 -2.24
CA ALA A 160 -19.48 6.67 -1.70
C ALA A 160 -19.29 6.36 -0.21
N THR A 161 -18.06 6.47 0.31
CA THR A 161 -17.71 6.11 1.69
C THR A 161 -17.53 7.32 2.61
N GLY A 162 -17.27 8.51 2.03
CA GLY A 162 -16.86 9.70 2.79
C GLY A 162 -15.45 9.59 3.40
N ALA A 163 -14.66 8.58 3.00
CA ALA A 163 -13.26 8.49 3.39
C ALA A 163 -12.46 9.63 2.76
N SER A 164 -11.24 9.87 3.23
CA SER A 164 -10.31 10.79 2.57
C SER A 164 -9.25 10.02 1.78
N PRO A 165 -8.82 10.50 0.61
CA PRO A 165 -7.84 9.79 -0.20
C PRO A 165 -6.42 9.89 0.37
N LEU A 166 -5.61 8.87 0.11
CA LEU A 166 -4.16 8.83 0.29
C LEU A 166 -3.56 8.12 -0.92
N MET A 167 -2.75 8.83 -1.70
CA MET A 167 -2.19 8.29 -2.94
C MET A 167 -0.72 7.90 -2.80
N MET A 168 -0.40 6.68 -3.21
CA MET A 168 0.96 6.17 -3.35
C MET A 168 1.42 6.38 -4.79
N MET A 169 2.48 7.15 -4.94
CA MET A 169 3.13 7.44 -6.21
C MET A 169 4.21 6.37 -6.50
N PRO A 170 4.11 5.65 -7.62
CA PRO A 170 5.19 4.77 -8.08
C PRO A 170 6.49 5.55 -8.22
N PHE A 171 7.55 5.11 -7.55
CA PHE A 171 8.81 5.87 -7.54
C PHE A 171 9.72 5.52 -8.72
N VAL A 172 9.68 4.28 -9.21
CA VAL A 172 10.65 3.80 -10.23
C VAL A 172 10.09 3.85 -11.64
N THR A 173 8.78 3.69 -11.81
CA THR A 173 8.12 3.65 -13.13
C THR A 173 7.48 4.97 -13.55
N THR A 174 7.55 6.00 -12.70
CA THR A 174 7.00 7.33 -12.98
C THR A 174 8.09 8.36 -12.75
N THR A 175 8.18 9.40 -13.57
CA THR A 175 9.15 10.50 -13.41
C THR A 175 8.59 11.62 -12.52
N PRO A 176 9.40 12.57 -12.02
CA PRO A 176 8.88 13.74 -11.29
C PRO A 176 7.83 14.54 -12.08
N ALA A 177 8.04 14.72 -13.38
CA ALA A 177 7.05 15.37 -14.27
C ALA A 177 5.77 14.53 -14.36
N GLY A 178 5.88 13.20 -14.54
CA GLY A 178 4.71 12.31 -14.56
C GLY A 178 3.96 12.24 -13.23
N ALA A 179 4.63 12.50 -12.10
CA ALA A 179 4.00 12.61 -10.79
C ALA A 179 3.26 13.94 -10.64
N ALA A 180 3.84 15.04 -11.12
CA ALA A 180 3.19 16.34 -11.18
C ALA A 180 1.98 16.33 -12.12
N ASP A 181 2.07 15.66 -13.28
CA ASP A 181 0.94 15.42 -14.19
C ASP A 181 -0.23 14.72 -13.45
N TRP A 182 0.06 13.76 -12.57
CA TRP A 182 -0.98 13.09 -11.80
C TRP A 182 -1.61 14.03 -10.77
N VAL A 183 -0.80 14.86 -10.10
CA VAL A 183 -1.33 15.90 -9.20
C VAL A 183 -2.22 16.88 -9.98
N GLU A 184 -1.84 17.27 -11.20
CA GLU A 184 -2.66 18.14 -12.04
C GLU A 184 -3.98 17.47 -12.39
N TYR A 185 -3.92 16.21 -12.84
CA TYR A 185 -5.10 15.39 -13.10
C TYR A 185 -6.03 15.34 -11.89
N MET A 186 -5.49 15.14 -10.68
CA MET A 186 -6.32 15.03 -9.48
C MET A 186 -6.84 16.39 -8.96
N ASN A 187 -6.05 17.47 -9.06
CA ASN A 187 -6.29 18.67 -8.24
C ASN A 187 -6.41 19.99 -9.01
N ASP A 188 -5.93 20.11 -10.24
CA ASP A 188 -5.96 21.40 -10.95
C ASP A 188 -7.39 21.64 -11.48
N PRO A 189 -7.96 22.87 -11.35
CA PRO A 189 -9.26 23.19 -11.93
C PRO A 189 -9.21 23.13 -13.46
N LEU A 190 -10.37 22.89 -14.08
CA LEU A 190 -10.49 22.95 -15.54
C LEU A 190 -10.11 24.36 -16.04
N GLY A 191 -9.25 24.42 -17.06
CA GLY A 191 -8.66 25.69 -17.52
C GLY A 191 -7.57 26.23 -16.60
N GLY A 192 -7.03 25.38 -15.72
CA GLY A 192 -5.90 25.66 -14.85
C GLY A 192 -4.59 25.90 -15.60
N ARG A 193 -3.48 25.88 -14.86
CA ARG A 193 -2.22 26.45 -15.35
C ARG A 193 -1.43 25.52 -16.28
N ASN A 194 -1.70 24.21 -16.26
CA ASN A 194 -0.90 23.18 -16.93
C ASN A 194 0.62 23.46 -16.80
N PRO A 195 1.16 23.45 -15.56
CA PRO A 195 2.50 23.95 -15.29
C PRO A 195 3.63 23.13 -15.96
N ASN A 196 3.37 21.87 -16.34
CA ASN A 196 4.33 21.04 -17.07
C ASN A 196 4.24 21.18 -18.60
N GLY A 197 3.19 21.84 -19.11
CA GLY A 197 2.89 21.87 -20.54
C GLY A 197 2.52 20.49 -21.10
N GLY A 198 2.23 20.43 -22.40
CA GLY A 198 1.78 19.20 -23.04
C GLY A 198 0.29 18.92 -22.77
N THR A 199 -0.05 17.68 -22.42
CA THR A 199 -1.43 17.28 -22.10
C THR A 199 -1.97 18.09 -20.94
N ALA A 200 -3.11 18.78 -21.13
CA ALA A 200 -3.80 19.46 -20.05
C ALA A 200 -4.61 18.45 -19.24
N TRP A 201 -4.05 17.97 -18.13
CA TRP A 201 -4.60 16.84 -17.38
C TRP A 201 -5.92 17.16 -16.69
N ALA A 202 -6.17 18.41 -16.33
CA ALA A 202 -7.48 18.84 -15.84
C ALA A 202 -8.58 18.75 -16.93
N ALA A 203 -8.22 18.99 -18.20
CA ALA A 203 -9.14 18.83 -19.33
C ALA A 203 -9.38 17.34 -19.64
N GLU A 204 -8.34 16.52 -19.54
CA GLU A 204 -8.46 15.07 -19.64
C GLU A 204 -9.39 14.50 -18.56
N ARG A 205 -9.22 14.90 -17.29
CA ARG A 205 -10.12 14.52 -16.20
C ARG A 205 -11.57 14.91 -16.49
N ALA A 206 -11.78 16.12 -17.03
CA ALA A 206 -13.10 16.58 -17.42
C ALA A 206 -13.71 15.75 -18.56
N ALA A 207 -12.91 15.39 -19.57
CA ALA A 207 -13.31 14.50 -20.67
C ALA A 207 -13.64 13.08 -20.17
N ASN A 208 -12.94 12.61 -19.14
CA ASN A 208 -13.20 11.35 -18.44
C ASN A 208 -14.44 11.41 -17.53
N GLY A 209 -15.17 12.53 -17.52
CA GLY A 209 -16.47 12.67 -16.84
C GLY A 209 -16.42 13.37 -15.48
N HIS A 210 -15.26 13.90 -15.05
CA HIS A 210 -15.14 14.59 -13.77
C HIS A 210 -14.48 15.98 -13.88
N PRO A 211 -15.25 17.04 -14.22
CA PRO A 211 -14.68 18.38 -14.42
C PRO A 211 -14.08 19.02 -13.16
N ALA A 212 -14.65 18.75 -11.99
CA ALA A 212 -14.18 19.33 -10.73
C ALA A 212 -12.85 18.68 -10.27
N PRO A 213 -11.97 19.40 -9.58
CA PRO A 213 -10.86 18.77 -8.86
C PRO A 213 -11.33 17.75 -7.82
N TYR A 214 -10.60 16.65 -7.68
CA TYR A 214 -10.81 15.65 -6.63
C TYR A 214 -10.25 16.10 -5.27
N GLY A 215 -9.26 16.99 -5.24
CA GLY A 215 -8.73 17.57 -4.00
C GLY A 215 -7.92 16.59 -3.14
N VAL A 216 -7.11 15.74 -3.78
CA VAL A 216 -6.25 14.78 -3.09
C VAL A 216 -5.10 15.51 -2.38
N ARG A 217 -5.14 15.52 -1.05
CA ARG A 217 -4.14 16.24 -0.24
C ARG A 217 -2.92 15.42 0.15
N ARG A 218 -3.04 14.10 0.23
CA ARG A 218 -2.04 13.25 0.90
C ARG A 218 -1.41 12.32 -0.10
N TRP A 219 -0.10 12.46 -0.27
CA TRP A 219 0.69 11.69 -1.20
C TRP A 219 1.88 11.06 -0.49
N GLU A 220 2.25 9.86 -0.89
CA GLU A 220 3.52 9.26 -0.54
C GLU A 220 4.26 8.82 -1.80
N VAL A 221 5.58 8.90 -1.80
CA VAL A 221 6.41 8.58 -2.96
C VAL A 221 7.18 7.29 -2.69
N GLY A 222 6.80 6.22 -3.39
CA GLY A 222 7.31 4.87 -3.18
C GLY A 222 6.48 4.04 -2.19
N ASN A 223 6.88 2.79 -2.03
CA ASN A 223 6.38 1.86 -1.01
C ASN A 223 7.57 1.11 -0.42
N GLU A 224 7.81 1.27 0.88
CA GLU A 224 8.81 0.50 1.63
C GLU A 224 10.18 0.43 0.94
N SER A 225 10.66 1.56 0.42
CA SER A 225 11.87 1.59 -0.42
C SER A 225 13.17 1.18 0.28
N HIS A 226 13.11 0.88 1.58
CA HIS A 226 14.20 0.37 2.40
C HIS A 226 14.35 -1.15 2.38
N VAL A 227 13.34 -1.93 1.94
CA VAL A 227 13.43 -3.40 1.82
C VAL A 227 13.50 -3.85 0.36
N ALA A 228 14.01 -5.05 0.11
CA ALA A 228 14.29 -5.54 -1.24
C ALA A 228 13.11 -5.40 -2.22
N PRO A 229 11.86 -5.77 -1.86
CA PRO A 229 10.72 -5.57 -2.75
C PRO A 229 10.53 -4.11 -3.17
N GLY A 230 10.67 -3.15 -2.25
CA GLY A 230 10.49 -1.71 -2.52
C GLY A 230 11.73 -0.97 -3.04
N ARG A 231 12.92 -1.59 -3.00
CA ARG A 231 14.19 -0.98 -3.43
C ARG A 231 14.31 -0.86 -4.94
N PHE A 232 13.59 -1.67 -5.73
CA PHE A 232 13.52 -1.62 -7.19
C PHE A 232 14.81 -1.15 -7.90
N GLY A 233 15.89 -1.91 -7.74
CA GLY A 233 17.17 -1.65 -8.41
C GLY A 233 18.13 -0.70 -7.68
N PHE A 234 17.78 -0.25 -6.46
CA PHE A 234 18.76 0.33 -5.54
C PHE A 234 19.73 -0.72 -5.02
N SER A 235 20.84 -0.23 -4.47
CA SER A 235 21.88 -1.05 -3.87
C SER A 235 21.33 -1.99 -2.79
N ALA A 236 21.90 -3.19 -2.69
CA ALA A 236 21.69 -4.06 -1.54
C ALA A 236 22.24 -3.43 -0.23
N GLU A 237 23.17 -2.49 -0.32
CA GLU A 237 23.73 -1.77 0.82
C GLU A 237 22.79 -0.63 1.26
N PRO A 238 22.20 -0.67 2.48
CA PRO A 238 21.16 0.28 2.89
C PRO A 238 21.60 1.75 2.85
N ARG A 239 22.87 2.04 3.17
CA ARG A 239 23.41 3.41 3.15
C ARG A 239 23.56 3.96 1.74
N LYS A 240 23.83 3.13 0.74
CA LYS A 240 23.84 3.55 -0.67
C LYS A 240 22.42 3.69 -1.19
N ALA A 241 21.56 2.73 -0.86
CA ALA A 241 20.16 2.73 -1.29
C ALA A 241 19.38 3.98 -0.80
N VAL A 242 19.58 4.40 0.45
CA VAL A 242 18.92 5.63 0.94
C VAL A 242 19.40 6.87 0.20
N GLN A 243 20.68 6.91 -0.20
CA GLN A 243 21.22 8.03 -0.97
C GLN A 243 20.68 8.03 -2.40
N GLN A 244 20.50 6.85 -3.01
CA GLN A 244 19.83 6.70 -4.30
C GLN A 244 18.36 7.14 -4.23
N TYR A 245 17.64 6.81 -3.15
CA TYR A 245 16.28 7.31 -2.94
C TYR A 245 16.23 8.84 -2.75
N ILE A 246 17.17 9.42 -2.01
CA ILE A 246 17.24 10.87 -1.75
C ILE A 246 17.62 11.67 -2.99
N SER A 247 18.62 11.19 -3.73
CA SER A 247 19.33 11.98 -4.75
C SER A 247 19.06 11.50 -6.17
N GLY A 248 18.47 10.32 -6.33
CA GLY A 248 18.36 9.64 -7.62
C GLY A 248 19.61 8.85 -7.95
N GLY A 249 19.64 8.30 -9.15
CA GLY A 249 20.75 7.49 -9.61
C GLY A 249 20.50 6.90 -10.98
N ARG A 250 21.47 6.11 -11.41
CA ARG A 250 21.44 5.36 -12.66
C ARG A 250 21.47 3.87 -12.37
N ARG A 251 20.68 3.11 -13.12
CA ARG A 251 20.70 1.65 -13.15
C ARG A 251 20.92 1.17 -14.57
N SER A 252 21.75 0.15 -14.73
CA SER A 252 21.82 -0.63 -15.97
C SER A 252 21.04 -1.93 -15.77
N ILE A 253 20.26 -2.30 -16.78
CA ILE A 253 19.55 -3.57 -16.86
C ILE A 253 20.14 -4.31 -18.04
N GLU A 254 20.66 -5.50 -17.78
CA GLU A 254 21.39 -6.30 -18.76
C GLU A 254 20.54 -7.48 -19.21
N ARG A 255 20.36 -7.61 -20.53
CA ARG A 255 19.72 -8.77 -21.16
C ARG A 255 18.34 -9.13 -20.60
N GLU A 256 17.52 -8.14 -20.26
CA GLU A 256 16.12 -8.38 -19.87
C GLU A 256 15.38 -9.10 -21.01
N GLU A 257 14.67 -10.17 -20.69
CA GLU A 257 13.80 -10.84 -21.66
C GLU A 257 12.50 -10.06 -21.80
N LEU A 258 12.16 -9.63 -23.01
CA LEU A 258 11.09 -8.65 -23.16
C LEU A 258 9.71 -9.28 -23.15
N GLY A 259 8.76 -8.53 -22.62
CA GLY A 259 7.33 -8.82 -22.70
C GLY A 259 6.64 -8.15 -23.88
N LYS A 260 5.31 -8.29 -23.90
CA LYS A 260 4.41 -7.56 -24.80
C LYS A 260 3.29 -6.93 -23.97
N ALA A 261 2.63 -5.90 -24.51
CA ALA A 261 1.43 -5.34 -23.92
C ALA A 261 0.41 -6.45 -23.60
N CYS A 262 -0.13 -6.45 -22.38
CA CYS A 262 -1.18 -7.38 -21.95
C CYS A 262 -0.82 -8.87 -22.01
N ALA A 263 0.46 -9.22 -22.11
CA ALA A 263 0.90 -10.60 -22.14
C ALA A 263 1.17 -11.17 -20.74
N HIS A 264 1.03 -12.48 -20.63
CA HIS A 264 1.46 -13.27 -19.48
C HIS A 264 2.33 -14.46 -19.94
N PRO A 265 3.50 -14.71 -19.32
CA PRO A 265 4.19 -13.88 -18.32
C PRO A 265 4.61 -12.50 -18.86
N VAL A 266 5.01 -11.57 -17.99
CA VAL A 266 5.39 -10.20 -18.40
C VAL A 266 6.75 -10.08 -19.08
N GLU A 267 7.54 -11.15 -19.09
CA GLU A 267 8.87 -11.24 -19.68
C GLU A 267 9.04 -12.58 -20.40
N GLY A 268 10.06 -12.69 -21.24
CA GLY A 268 10.36 -13.96 -21.93
C GLY A 268 9.31 -14.38 -22.96
N ILE A 269 8.49 -13.44 -23.45
CA ILE A 269 7.48 -13.75 -24.46
C ILE A 269 8.17 -14.01 -25.80
N PRO A 270 7.97 -15.19 -26.43
CA PRO A 270 8.58 -15.45 -27.73
C PRO A 270 7.95 -14.59 -28.83
N SER A 271 8.76 -14.31 -29.86
CA SER A 271 8.24 -13.81 -31.12
C SER A 271 7.27 -14.81 -31.74
N SER A 272 6.18 -14.29 -32.27
CA SER A 272 5.18 -15.05 -33.02
C SER A 272 5.58 -15.28 -34.49
N GLY A 273 6.69 -14.70 -34.95
CA GLY A 273 7.08 -14.69 -36.35
C GLY A 273 6.17 -13.86 -37.27
N LYS A 274 5.30 -13.02 -36.71
CA LYS A 274 4.40 -12.11 -37.45
C LYS A 274 5.05 -10.74 -37.66
N VAL A 275 4.57 -10.04 -38.69
CA VAL A 275 4.96 -8.65 -39.01
C VAL A 275 4.63 -7.68 -37.87
N ASN A 276 5.33 -6.54 -37.82
CA ASN A 276 4.99 -5.39 -36.96
C ASN A 276 4.91 -5.71 -35.46
N GLN A 277 5.70 -6.68 -35.00
CA GLN A 277 5.71 -7.05 -33.59
C GLN A 277 6.35 -5.97 -32.73
N ARG A 278 5.78 -5.79 -31.54
CA ARG A 278 6.23 -4.85 -30.52
C ARG A 278 6.54 -5.60 -29.25
N PHE A 279 7.64 -5.21 -28.61
CA PHE A 279 8.09 -5.71 -27.33
C PHE A 279 8.35 -4.55 -26.39
N GLU A 280 8.27 -4.77 -25.09
CA GLU A 280 8.37 -3.70 -24.10
C GLU A 280 9.38 -4.06 -23.02
N VAL A 281 10.18 -3.07 -22.64
CA VAL A 281 10.95 -3.13 -21.40
C VAL A 281 10.04 -2.92 -20.21
N LEU A 282 10.38 -3.57 -19.10
CA LEU A 282 9.59 -3.53 -17.87
C LEU A 282 9.77 -2.22 -17.11
N PHE A 283 10.98 -1.65 -17.09
CA PHE A 283 11.29 -0.47 -16.28
C PHE A 283 11.46 0.77 -17.17
N THR A 284 10.56 1.73 -17.03
CA THR A 284 10.56 2.99 -17.79
C THR A 284 10.71 4.19 -16.86
N PRO A 285 11.31 5.31 -17.33
CA PRO A 285 11.85 5.56 -18.68
C PRO A 285 13.17 4.81 -18.94
N ALA A 286 13.36 4.29 -20.16
CA ALA A 286 14.50 3.46 -20.54
C ALA A 286 15.31 4.05 -21.72
N GLU A 287 16.62 4.17 -21.52
CA GLU A 287 17.59 4.48 -22.56
C GLU A 287 18.15 3.16 -23.15
N ILE A 288 17.53 2.67 -24.22
CA ILE A 288 17.91 1.41 -24.88
C ILE A 288 19.33 1.50 -25.44
N GLN A 289 20.23 0.65 -24.93
CA GLN A 289 21.62 0.57 -25.42
C GLN A 289 21.76 -0.48 -26.54
N HIS A 290 21.07 -1.61 -26.38
CA HIS A 290 21.21 -2.74 -27.29
C HIS A 290 19.97 -3.66 -27.22
N VAL A 291 19.52 -4.13 -28.39
CA VAL A 291 18.52 -5.20 -28.52
C VAL A 291 19.12 -6.40 -29.26
N SER A 292 18.81 -7.59 -28.77
CA SER A 292 19.16 -8.86 -29.41
C SER A 292 17.92 -9.74 -29.63
N VAL A 293 17.93 -10.49 -30.72
CA VAL A 293 16.91 -11.50 -31.05
C VAL A 293 17.63 -12.83 -31.25
N ALA A 294 17.22 -13.87 -30.51
CA ALA A 294 17.89 -15.18 -30.52
C ALA A 294 19.42 -15.08 -30.31
N GLY A 295 19.86 -14.14 -29.47
CA GLY A 295 21.28 -13.90 -29.17
C GLY A 295 22.05 -13.11 -30.23
N VAL A 296 21.44 -12.78 -31.37
CA VAL A 296 22.05 -11.95 -32.41
C VAL A 296 21.72 -10.48 -32.17
N ARG A 297 22.72 -9.60 -32.28
CA ARG A 297 22.52 -8.16 -32.16
C ARG A 297 21.83 -7.58 -33.39
N TRP A 298 20.81 -6.77 -33.14
CA TRP A 298 20.09 -6.02 -34.16
C TRP A 298 20.50 -4.54 -34.07
N THR A 299 20.27 -3.80 -35.15
CA THR A 299 20.68 -2.39 -35.28
C THR A 299 19.49 -1.46 -35.06
N ARG A 300 19.68 -0.42 -34.24
CA ARG A 300 18.64 0.61 -34.04
C ARG A 300 18.55 1.49 -35.28
N VAL A 301 17.33 1.72 -35.77
CA VAL A 301 17.02 2.73 -36.80
C VAL A 301 16.11 3.81 -36.22
N ALA A 302 16.09 4.98 -36.86
CA ALA A 302 15.19 6.07 -36.50
C ALA A 302 13.76 5.83 -36.99
N ASP A 303 13.62 5.18 -38.14
CA ASP A 303 12.35 4.85 -38.79
C ASP A 303 12.52 3.50 -39.50
N LEU A 304 11.63 2.55 -39.23
CA LEU A 304 11.63 1.25 -39.89
C LEU A 304 11.35 1.37 -41.40
N ALA A 305 10.62 2.39 -41.85
CA ALA A 305 10.25 2.56 -43.26
C ALA A 305 11.45 2.81 -44.19
N ALA A 306 12.61 3.13 -43.64
CA ALA A 306 13.85 3.35 -44.40
C ALA A 306 14.76 2.11 -44.48
N ALA A 307 14.36 0.98 -43.87
CA ALA A 307 15.17 -0.23 -43.80
C ALA A 307 14.87 -1.18 -44.96
N GLU A 308 15.90 -1.86 -45.47
CA GLU A 308 15.70 -2.91 -46.46
C GLU A 308 14.97 -4.11 -45.82
N PRO A 309 14.17 -4.88 -46.59
CA PRO A 309 13.39 -6.01 -46.07
C PRO A 309 14.18 -7.03 -45.23
N GLU A 310 15.47 -7.22 -45.55
CA GLU A 310 16.34 -8.22 -44.92
C GLU A 310 17.05 -7.72 -43.66
N ASP A 311 17.03 -6.42 -43.44
CA ASP A 311 17.82 -5.76 -42.40
C ASP A 311 17.38 -6.20 -41.01
N LYS A 312 18.33 -6.63 -40.18
CA LYS A 312 18.08 -6.96 -38.77
C LYS A 312 18.04 -5.68 -37.93
N VAL A 313 16.96 -4.93 -38.07
CA VAL A 313 16.77 -3.62 -37.45
C VAL A 313 15.57 -3.52 -36.52
N TYR A 314 15.62 -2.58 -35.60
CA TYR A 314 14.52 -2.25 -34.70
C TYR A 314 14.41 -0.74 -34.50
N GLU A 315 13.22 -0.28 -34.20
CA GLU A 315 12.94 1.10 -33.79
C GLU A 315 12.60 1.13 -32.30
N VAL A 316 13.01 2.20 -31.61
CA VAL A 316 12.66 2.44 -30.20
C VAL A 316 11.65 3.57 -30.16
N GLN A 317 10.45 3.26 -29.73
CA GLN A 317 9.31 4.16 -29.59
C GLN A 317 9.19 4.69 -28.15
N PRO A 318 8.39 5.75 -27.92
CA PRO A 318 8.12 6.26 -26.58
C PRO A 318 7.66 5.17 -25.61
N GLY A 319 7.98 5.34 -24.32
CA GLY A 319 7.65 4.33 -23.31
C GLY A 319 8.52 3.07 -23.34
N GLY A 320 9.61 3.04 -24.12
CA GLY A 320 10.52 1.90 -24.16
C GLY A 320 10.01 0.72 -25.00
N VAL A 321 9.08 0.99 -25.93
CA VAL A 321 8.57 0.00 -26.88
C VAL A 321 9.62 -0.23 -27.97
N ILE A 322 9.96 -1.49 -28.23
CA ILE A 322 10.86 -1.94 -29.29
C ILE A 322 10.00 -2.52 -30.41
N ALA A 323 9.96 -1.81 -31.54
CA ALA A 323 9.20 -2.19 -32.72
C ALA A 323 10.11 -2.87 -33.75
N PHE A 324 9.57 -3.90 -34.40
CA PHE A 324 10.20 -4.60 -35.50
C PHE A 324 9.38 -4.46 -36.77
N GLY A 325 10.04 -4.61 -37.91
CA GLY A 325 9.49 -4.42 -39.23
C GLY A 325 8.55 -5.53 -39.72
N ASP A 326 8.28 -5.49 -41.02
CA ASP A 326 7.40 -6.42 -41.74
C ASP A 326 8.10 -7.17 -42.88
N GLY A 327 9.43 -7.06 -42.95
CA GLY A 327 10.30 -7.73 -43.91
C GLY A 327 10.10 -9.24 -43.95
N ARG A 328 9.63 -9.74 -45.11
CA ARG A 328 9.34 -11.18 -45.35
C ARG A 328 9.53 -11.56 -46.82
N LEU A 329 9.69 -12.84 -47.08
CA LEU A 329 9.62 -13.40 -48.43
C LEU A 329 8.16 -13.45 -48.91
N ASN A 330 7.94 -13.06 -50.16
CA ASN A 330 6.69 -13.29 -50.87
C ASN A 330 6.67 -14.72 -51.48
N PRO A 331 5.56 -15.16 -52.11
CA PRO A 331 5.46 -16.52 -52.69
C PRO A 331 6.46 -16.85 -53.81
N ASN A 332 7.20 -15.87 -54.31
CA ASN A 332 8.21 -16.01 -55.37
C ASN A 332 9.64 -15.90 -54.81
N ASP A 333 9.83 -16.07 -53.49
CA ASP A 333 11.12 -15.96 -52.80
C ASP A 333 11.80 -14.59 -52.96
N VAL A 334 11.01 -13.52 -53.15
CA VAL A 334 11.51 -12.14 -53.17
C VAL A 334 11.16 -11.46 -51.86
N TRP A 335 12.14 -10.80 -51.26
CA TRP A 335 11.93 -10.02 -50.04
C TRP A 335 11.11 -8.75 -50.30
N ILE A 336 10.16 -8.49 -49.41
CA ILE A 336 9.28 -7.33 -49.41
C ILE A 336 9.11 -6.80 -47.98
N GLY A 337 8.70 -5.53 -47.84
CA GLY A 337 8.51 -4.86 -46.55
C GLY A 337 9.76 -4.09 -46.11
N ASN A 338 9.82 -3.73 -44.83
CA ASN A 338 10.89 -2.91 -44.27
C ASN A 338 11.36 -3.52 -42.96
N GLY A 339 12.63 -3.91 -42.88
CA GLY A 339 13.23 -4.52 -41.69
C GLY A 339 12.70 -5.92 -41.37
N ARG A 340 13.61 -6.85 -41.08
CA ARG A 340 13.32 -8.26 -40.87
C ARG A 340 12.41 -8.51 -39.66
N ILE A 341 11.59 -9.55 -39.74
CA ILE A 341 10.77 -10.03 -38.62
C ILE A 341 11.61 -10.91 -37.67
N PRO A 342 11.48 -10.75 -36.33
CA PRO A 342 12.05 -11.68 -35.36
C PRO A 342 11.51 -13.11 -35.57
N GLN A 343 12.39 -14.12 -35.64
CA GLN A 343 11.95 -15.50 -35.96
C GLN A 343 10.93 -16.03 -34.94
N ALA A 344 9.98 -16.86 -35.39
CA ALA A 344 9.04 -17.52 -34.49
C ALA A 344 9.79 -18.32 -33.40
N GLY A 345 9.35 -18.16 -32.15
CA GLY A 345 10.00 -18.78 -30.98
C GLY A 345 11.22 -18.03 -30.44
N ALA A 346 11.74 -17.01 -31.15
CA ALA A 346 12.89 -16.27 -30.68
C ALA A 346 12.54 -15.36 -29.49
N ILE A 347 13.38 -15.39 -28.45
CA ILE A 347 13.32 -14.45 -27.34
C ILE A 347 14.04 -13.15 -27.72
N VAL A 348 13.35 -12.03 -27.54
CA VAL A 348 13.91 -10.69 -27.67
C VAL A 348 14.46 -10.27 -26.31
N ARG A 349 15.69 -9.73 -26.28
CA ARG A 349 16.30 -9.19 -25.07
C ARG A 349 16.80 -7.77 -25.27
N ALA A 350 16.68 -6.93 -24.25
CA ALA A 350 17.28 -5.60 -24.24
C ALA A 350 18.27 -5.41 -23.09
N THR A 351 19.34 -4.68 -23.38
CA THR A 351 20.17 -3.99 -22.39
C THR A 351 19.86 -2.51 -22.46
N TYR A 352 19.58 -1.88 -21.32
CA TYR A 352 19.19 -0.49 -21.24
C TYR A 352 19.58 0.16 -19.92
N ARG A 353 19.51 1.49 -19.88
CA ARG A 353 19.77 2.29 -18.67
C ARG A 353 18.52 3.03 -18.24
N ASN A 354 18.29 3.12 -16.93
CA ASN A 354 17.26 3.98 -16.34
C ASN A 354 17.96 5.04 -15.49
N ASP A 355 17.60 6.30 -15.73
CA ASP A 355 17.92 7.40 -14.82
C ASP A 355 16.67 7.72 -14.02
N TYR A 356 16.75 7.55 -12.70
CA TYR A 356 15.66 7.86 -11.78
C TYR A 356 16.03 9.05 -10.90
N SER A 357 15.02 9.88 -10.63
CA SER A 357 15.18 11.07 -9.80
C SER A 357 15.03 10.74 -8.32
N GLY A 358 15.63 11.54 -7.46
CA GLY A 358 15.45 11.40 -6.01
C GLY A 358 14.10 11.95 -5.54
N PHE A 359 13.66 11.51 -4.36
CA PHE A 359 12.41 11.93 -3.69
C PHE A 359 12.15 13.44 -3.75
N PHE A 360 13.18 14.25 -3.49
CA PHE A 360 13.03 15.71 -3.45
C PHE A 360 12.73 16.35 -4.81
N ALA A 361 13.02 15.66 -5.92
CA ALA A 361 12.57 16.11 -7.24
C ALA A 361 11.07 15.91 -7.40
N TYR A 362 10.53 14.74 -7.00
CA TYR A 362 9.08 14.48 -7.01
C TYR A 362 8.34 15.52 -6.17
N ALA A 363 8.75 15.69 -4.91
CA ALA A 363 8.12 16.66 -4.02
C ALA A 363 8.13 18.08 -4.63
N ARG A 364 9.25 18.52 -5.23
CA ARG A 364 9.33 19.83 -5.87
C ARG A 364 8.36 19.98 -7.04
N GLU A 365 8.33 19.04 -7.98
CA GLU A 365 7.45 19.13 -9.15
C GLU A 365 5.97 19.02 -8.76
N MET A 366 5.62 18.12 -7.83
CA MET A 366 4.26 17.98 -7.31
C MET A 366 3.77 19.27 -6.62
N HIS A 367 4.62 19.92 -5.81
CA HIS A 367 4.32 21.21 -5.16
C HIS A 367 4.24 22.39 -6.14
N ALA A 368 4.87 22.29 -7.32
CA ALA A 368 4.75 23.34 -8.34
C ALA A 368 3.32 23.40 -8.91
N VAL A 369 2.64 22.25 -8.96
CA VAL A 369 1.23 22.12 -9.35
C VAL A 369 0.32 22.60 -8.22
N ASP A 370 0.42 21.95 -7.05
CA ASP A 370 -0.45 22.22 -5.90
C ASP A 370 0.37 22.28 -4.61
N LYS A 371 0.46 23.45 -4.00
CA LYS A 371 1.21 23.69 -2.75
C LYS A 371 0.47 23.26 -1.49
N SER A 372 -0.79 22.83 -1.61
CA SER A 372 -1.66 22.49 -0.47
C SER A 372 -1.59 21.01 -0.07
N ILE A 373 -0.89 20.20 -0.87
CA ILE A 373 -0.66 18.78 -0.64
C ILE A 373 0.49 18.55 0.33
N ASP A 374 0.51 17.37 0.94
CA ASP A 374 1.65 16.84 1.67
C ASP A 374 2.26 15.70 0.85
N VAL A 375 3.57 15.75 0.61
CA VAL A 375 4.32 14.71 -0.12
C VAL A 375 5.29 14.00 0.83
N CYS A 376 4.95 12.77 1.21
CA CYS A 376 5.73 11.98 2.17
C CYS A 376 6.75 11.06 1.50
N ALA A 377 7.92 10.92 2.15
CA ALA A 377 8.93 9.95 1.76
C ALA A 377 8.58 8.54 2.28
N SER A 378 8.51 7.54 1.40
CA SER A 378 8.21 6.14 1.74
C SER A 378 9.46 5.28 2.03
N TRP A 379 10.50 5.89 2.62
CA TRP A 379 11.70 5.14 3.03
C TRP A 379 11.47 4.33 4.30
N GLY A 380 10.59 4.72 5.23
CA GLY A 380 10.19 3.81 6.32
C GLY A 380 11.18 3.49 7.44
N THR A 381 12.35 4.15 7.54
CA THR A 381 13.32 3.94 8.65
C THR A 381 14.03 5.22 9.08
N PRO A 382 14.65 5.28 10.29
CA PRO A 382 15.42 6.43 10.76
C PRO A 382 16.58 6.84 9.85
N LEU A 383 17.05 5.93 8.99
CA LEU A 383 18.18 6.17 8.09
C LEU A 383 17.92 7.33 7.12
N PHE A 384 16.69 7.49 6.62
CA PHE A 384 16.32 8.62 5.75
C PHE A 384 16.37 9.94 6.49
N SER A 385 15.68 10.02 7.63
CA SER A 385 15.67 11.19 8.51
C SER A 385 17.08 11.61 8.91
N ASN A 386 17.93 10.65 9.28
CA ASN A 386 19.34 10.88 9.60
C ASN A 386 20.17 11.38 8.41
N SER A 387 19.86 10.92 7.20
CA SER A 387 20.55 11.32 5.97
C SER A 387 20.06 12.67 5.42
N THR A 388 18.92 13.16 5.89
CA THR A 388 18.26 14.39 5.38
C THR A 388 18.11 15.49 6.43
N ARG A 389 18.81 15.40 7.57
CA ARG A 389 18.70 16.34 8.72
C ARG A 389 18.73 17.84 8.38
N LYS A 390 19.38 18.23 7.27
CA LYS A 390 19.52 19.62 6.82
C LYS A 390 18.47 20.05 5.79
N ARG A 391 17.57 19.14 5.36
CA ARG A 391 16.55 19.38 4.33
C ARG A 391 15.16 19.32 4.96
N ARG A 392 14.26 20.19 4.51
CA ARG A 392 12.84 20.14 4.86
C ARG A 392 12.10 19.23 3.90
N TYR A 393 11.14 18.49 4.43
CA TYR A 393 10.19 17.66 3.70
C TYR A 393 8.89 17.61 4.53
N ASP A 394 7.77 17.28 3.89
CA ASP A 394 6.46 17.40 4.54
C ASP A 394 6.28 16.32 5.60
N CYS A 395 6.70 15.08 5.29
CA CYS A 395 6.49 13.92 6.14
C CYS A 395 7.34 12.72 5.69
N GLN A 396 7.43 11.71 6.54
CA GLN A 396 7.95 10.39 6.20
C GLN A 396 6.91 9.33 6.57
N THR A 397 6.76 8.30 5.75
CA THR A 397 5.88 7.18 6.07
C THR A 397 6.65 6.04 6.73
N ALA A 398 5.96 5.21 7.50
CA ALA A 398 6.49 4.04 8.18
C ALA A 398 5.51 2.87 8.06
N HIS A 399 6.05 1.67 7.92
CA HIS A 399 5.28 0.43 7.80
C HIS A 399 5.64 -0.51 8.97
N PRO A 400 5.19 -0.22 10.21
CA PRO A 400 5.49 -1.05 11.37
C PRO A 400 4.68 -2.35 11.32
N ILE A 401 5.17 -3.28 10.53
CA ILE A 401 4.51 -4.56 10.27
C ILE A 401 5.23 -5.68 11.00
N THR A 402 4.49 -6.53 11.70
CA THR A 402 5.03 -7.75 12.32
C THR A 402 4.96 -8.89 11.30
N ASN A 403 6.07 -9.52 10.93
CA ASN A 403 6.05 -10.74 10.11
C ASN A 403 6.60 -11.90 10.93
N PHE A 404 5.72 -12.77 11.42
CA PHE A 404 6.10 -13.85 12.33
C PHE A 404 7.08 -14.86 11.70
N SER A 405 6.93 -15.18 10.41
CA SER A 405 7.83 -16.10 9.70
C SER A 405 9.24 -15.52 9.58
N ARG A 406 9.36 -14.22 9.28
CA ARG A 406 10.64 -13.52 9.18
C ARG A 406 11.29 -13.32 10.54
N GLU A 407 10.49 -12.96 11.55
CA GLU A 407 10.99 -12.61 12.89
C GLU A 407 11.43 -13.84 13.68
N TYR A 408 10.83 -15.00 13.41
CA TYR A 408 11.11 -16.24 14.16
C TYR A 408 11.70 -17.38 13.30
N GLY A 409 11.74 -17.23 11.96
CA GLY A 409 12.42 -18.10 10.99
C GLY A 409 11.54 -19.20 10.36
N HIS A 410 11.71 -19.47 9.07
CA HIS A 410 11.00 -20.54 8.33
C HIS A 410 11.40 -21.97 8.73
N ASN A 411 12.65 -22.16 9.18
CA ASN A 411 13.20 -23.44 9.66
C ASN A 411 13.11 -23.60 11.19
N TRP A 412 12.28 -22.80 11.84
CA TRP A 412 12.05 -22.93 13.27
C TRP A 412 11.33 -24.25 13.54
N ARG A 413 12.13 -25.32 13.75
CA ARG A 413 11.69 -26.54 14.39
C ARG A 413 11.72 -26.26 15.88
N PRO A 414 10.58 -26.12 16.58
CA PRO A 414 10.61 -26.26 18.01
C PRO A 414 11.16 -27.65 18.26
N SER A 415 12.16 -27.78 19.12
CA SER A 415 12.41 -29.05 19.77
C SER A 415 11.09 -29.49 20.43
N ALA A 416 10.34 -30.34 19.74
CA ALA A 416 9.33 -31.25 20.25
C ALA A 416 8.23 -30.71 21.18
N ARG A 417 7.87 -29.42 21.17
CA ARG A 417 6.60 -28.91 21.76
C ARG A 417 6.07 -27.73 20.94
N PRO A 418 4.97 -27.89 20.19
CA PRO A 418 4.35 -26.77 19.49
C PRO A 418 3.73 -25.79 20.50
N TRP A 419 3.47 -24.58 20.00
CA TRP A 419 2.63 -23.51 20.52
C TRP A 419 1.23 -23.96 21.01
N ASN A 420 1.17 -24.90 21.95
CA ASN A 420 -0.06 -25.53 22.42
C ASN A 420 -0.74 -24.71 23.53
N GLY A 421 -0.13 -23.61 23.97
CA GLY A 421 -0.69 -22.69 24.94
C GLY A 421 -1.14 -21.38 24.28
N PRO A 422 -2.43 -20.99 24.40
CA PRO A 422 -2.91 -19.67 23.97
C PRO A 422 -2.12 -18.47 24.55
N LEU A 423 -1.45 -18.67 25.69
CA LEU A 423 -0.60 -17.67 26.35
C LEU A 423 0.70 -17.36 25.58
N GLU A 424 1.38 -18.36 25.01
CA GLU A 424 2.68 -18.14 24.33
C GLU A 424 2.53 -17.40 22.99
N GLY A 425 1.42 -17.66 22.27
CA GLY A 425 1.07 -16.92 21.05
C GLY A 425 0.85 -15.43 21.34
N HIS A 426 0.01 -15.15 22.35
CA HIS A 426 -0.31 -13.79 22.79
C HIS A 426 0.94 -13.01 23.19
N ASP A 427 1.79 -13.57 24.05
CA ASP A 427 2.96 -12.88 24.58
C ASP A 427 3.93 -12.48 23.45
N ARG A 428 4.14 -13.37 22.47
CA ARG A 428 4.98 -13.10 21.30
C ARG A 428 4.42 -11.98 20.43
N MET A 429 3.11 -11.92 20.25
CA MET A 429 2.46 -10.82 19.53
C MET A 429 2.67 -9.49 20.25
N MET A 430 2.54 -9.48 21.58
CA MET A 430 2.76 -8.28 22.37
C MET A 430 4.24 -7.85 22.41
N MET A 431 5.17 -8.80 22.33
CA MET A 431 6.60 -8.51 22.14
C MET A 431 6.87 -7.89 20.76
N ALA A 432 6.32 -8.48 19.69
CA ALA A 432 6.48 -7.94 18.33
C ALA A 432 5.87 -6.53 18.21
N LEU A 433 4.74 -6.29 18.88
CA LEU A 433 4.17 -4.95 19.03
C LEU A 433 5.15 -3.97 19.70
N ASN A 434 5.82 -4.40 20.78
CA ASN A 434 6.80 -3.58 21.46
C ASN A 434 7.97 -3.21 20.54
N ASP A 435 8.45 -4.16 19.74
CA ASP A 435 9.53 -3.91 18.77
C ASP A 435 9.09 -2.91 17.70
N ARG A 436 7.90 -3.10 17.11
CA ARG A 436 7.30 -2.16 16.15
C ARG A 436 7.06 -0.76 16.72
N THR A 437 6.67 -0.70 17.98
CA THR A 437 6.56 0.55 18.74
C THR A 437 7.93 1.23 18.87
N GLY A 438 8.97 0.46 19.16
CA GLY A 438 10.36 0.92 19.19
C GLY A 438 10.81 1.54 17.88
N ASP A 439 10.54 0.86 16.76
CA ASP A 439 10.90 1.34 15.41
C ASP A 439 10.28 2.72 15.11
N VAL A 440 8.99 2.89 15.39
CA VAL A 440 8.29 4.17 15.19
C VAL A 440 8.83 5.25 16.13
N LEU A 441 9.15 4.91 17.38
CA LEU A 441 9.77 5.86 18.32
C LEU A 441 11.14 6.34 17.84
N GLU A 442 11.96 5.45 17.28
CA GLU A 442 13.24 5.84 16.69
C GLU A 442 13.07 6.77 15.50
N MET A 443 12.06 6.52 14.65
CA MET A 443 11.74 7.41 13.54
C MET A 443 11.29 8.79 14.03
N LEU A 444 10.40 8.86 15.01
CA LEU A 444 9.96 10.12 15.62
C LEU A 444 11.13 10.90 16.24
N LYS A 445 12.08 10.21 16.88
CA LYS A 445 13.30 10.83 17.44
C LYS A 445 14.24 11.33 16.35
N ALA A 446 14.35 10.62 15.23
CA ALA A 446 15.22 10.96 14.12
C ALA A 446 14.66 12.06 13.21
N SER A 447 13.33 12.21 13.15
CA SER A 447 12.64 13.14 12.25
C SER A 447 13.07 14.59 12.51
N PRO A 448 13.81 15.22 11.59
CA PRO A 448 14.28 16.60 11.75
C PRO A 448 13.08 17.55 11.83
N GLN A 449 13.19 18.60 12.64
CA GLN A 449 12.22 19.71 12.69
C GLN A 449 10.77 19.30 13.02
N ARG A 450 10.57 18.09 13.57
CA ARG A 450 9.25 17.49 13.88
C ARG A 450 8.37 17.22 12.65
N SER A 451 8.98 16.88 11.51
CA SER A 451 8.22 16.44 10.33
C SER A 451 7.36 15.21 10.73
N PRO A 452 6.04 15.21 10.45
CA PRO A 452 5.14 14.10 10.79
C PRO A 452 5.61 12.74 10.29
N VAL A 453 5.33 11.71 11.08
CA VAL A 453 5.42 10.31 10.66
C VAL A 453 4.01 9.79 10.42
N TRP A 454 3.75 9.32 9.21
CA TRP A 454 2.49 8.67 8.85
C TRP A 454 2.66 7.16 8.83
N LEU A 455 1.69 6.42 9.35
CA LEU A 455 1.67 4.97 9.28
C LEU A 455 0.79 4.57 8.10
N THR A 456 1.40 4.33 6.95
CA THR A 456 0.69 4.02 5.69
C THR A 456 0.47 2.53 5.46
N GLU A 457 0.92 1.71 6.42
CA GLU A 457 0.51 0.33 6.60
C GLU A 457 0.93 -0.13 7.99
N PHE A 458 0.01 -0.60 8.82
CA PHE A 458 0.36 -1.26 10.08
C PHE A 458 -0.58 -2.43 10.33
N GLN A 459 0.01 -3.60 10.57
CA GLN A 459 -0.71 -4.85 10.81
C GLN A 459 0.29 -5.94 11.16
N PRO A 460 -0.17 -7.08 11.72
CA PRO A 460 0.57 -8.32 11.58
C PRO A 460 0.44 -8.87 10.14
N ILE A 461 1.56 -9.18 9.51
CA ILE A 461 1.68 -10.05 8.33
C ILE A 461 1.82 -11.52 8.76
N HIS A 462 1.28 -12.39 7.91
CA HIS A 462 1.36 -13.86 7.95
C HIS A 462 2.73 -14.41 8.36
N GLY A 463 2.70 -15.56 9.04
CA GLY A 463 3.93 -16.32 9.29
C GLY A 463 3.79 -17.82 9.54
N ASN A 464 2.60 -18.39 9.29
CA ASN A 464 2.30 -19.80 9.03
C ASN A 464 0.78 -19.95 9.15
N ASP A 465 0.04 -19.53 8.12
CA ASP A 465 -1.42 -19.62 8.12
C ASP A 465 -1.89 -21.09 8.30
N ASP A 466 -1.08 -22.05 7.85
CA ASP A 466 -1.29 -23.49 8.07
C ASP A 466 -1.28 -23.88 9.56
N ASN A 467 -0.50 -23.18 10.39
CA ASN A 467 -0.39 -23.47 11.82
C ASN A 467 -1.40 -22.69 12.67
N PHE A 468 -1.95 -21.57 12.16
CA PHE A 468 -2.87 -20.70 12.90
C PHE A 468 -4.02 -20.13 12.04
N PRO A 469 -4.87 -20.99 11.43
CA PRO A 469 -5.88 -20.57 10.46
C PRO A 469 -6.97 -19.65 11.04
N THR A 470 -7.06 -19.54 12.37
CA THR A 470 -8.05 -18.71 13.08
C THR A 470 -7.45 -17.44 13.68
N TRP A 471 -6.18 -17.12 13.43
CA TRP A 471 -5.49 -15.97 14.02
C TRP A 471 -6.23 -14.65 13.81
N SER A 472 -6.60 -14.35 12.56
CA SER A 472 -7.30 -13.12 12.18
C SER A 472 -8.66 -12.99 12.87
N ALA A 473 -9.21 -14.10 13.36
CA ALA A 473 -10.45 -14.21 14.12
C ALA A 473 -10.23 -14.34 15.65
N SER A 474 -9.00 -14.19 16.15
CA SER A 474 -8.68 -14.36 17.57
C SER A 474 -8.77 -13.07 18.39
N VAL A 475 -9.05 -13.20 19.68
CA VAL A 475 -9.02 -12.08 20.66
C VAL A 475 -7.62 -11.47 20.75
N SER A 476 -6.58 -12.28 20.61
CA SER A 476 -5.21 -11.78 20.61
C SER A 476 -4.94 -10.82 19.45
N ASN A 477 -5.58 -11.00 18.29
CA ASN A 477 -5.51 -10.04 17.19
C ASN A 477 -6.24 -8.74 17.54
N ALA A 478 -7.43 -8.82 18.14
CA ALA A 478 -8.13 -7.63 18.66
C ALA A 478 -7.26 -6.83 19.61
N VAL A 479 -6.65 -7.50 20.59
CA VAL A 479 -5.80 -6.86 21.61
C VAL A 479 -4.55 -6.26 20.99
N TYR A 480 -3.93 -6.93 20.02
CA TYR A 480 -2.81 -6.40 19.27
C TYR A 480 -3.17 -5.10 18.53
N MET A 481 -4.25 -5.11 17.72
CA MET A 481 -4.69 -3.94 16.96
C MET A 481 -5.13 -2.79 17.86
N ALA A 482 -5.90 -3.09 18.92
CA ALA A 482 -6.27 -2.14 19.96
C ALA A 482 -5.05 -1.47 20.60
N SER A 483 -4.01 -2.26 20.89
CA SER A 483 -2.78 -1.76 21.50
C SER A 483 -1.97 -0.89 20.53
N GLN A 484 -1.92 -1.25 19.24
CA GLN A 484 -1.34 -0.40 18.19
C GLN A 484 -2.03 0.96 18.11
N TRP A 485 -3.35 1.01 17.91
CA TRP A 485 -4.09 2.28 17.85
C TRP A 485 -3.89 3.13 19.09
N SER A 486 -3.96 2.52 20.28
CA SER A 486 -3.69 3.20 21.54
C SER A 486 -2.28 3.81 21.57
N THR A 487 -1.27 3.07 21.13
CA THR A 487 0.12 3.53 21.07
C THR A 487 0.28 4.69 20.09
N TRP A 488 -0.32 4.59 18.90
CA TRP A 488 -0.30 5.66 17.89
C TRP A 488 -0.95 6.95 18.39
N MET A 489 -2.10 6.84 19.08
CA MET A 489 -2.75 7.98 19.74
C MET A 489 -1.85 8.60 20.83
N ARG A 490 -1.20 7.77 21.66
CA ARG A 490 -0.28 8.25 22.71
C ARG A 490 0.92 9.00 22.15
N PHE A 491 1.43 8.58 21.00
CA PHE A 491 2.54 9.26 20.33
C PHE A 491 2.10 10.44 19.45
N GLY A 492 0.79 10.71 19.37
CA GLY A 492 0.26 11.79 18.54
C GLY A 492 0.44 11.55 17.04
N ILE A 493 0.51 10.28 16.61
CA ILE A 493 0.45 9.93 15.19
C ILE A 493 -0.89 10.44 14.65
N ASN A 494 -0.84 11.12 13.51
CA ASN A 494 -2.00 11.79 12.94
C ASN A 494 -2.59 11.08 11.72
N LEU A 495 -1.89 10.10 11.15
CA LEU A 495 -2.37 9.29 10.05
C LEU A 495 -1.96 7.84 10.25
N GLY A 496 -2.93 6.94 10.08
CA GLY A 496 -2.75 5.52 10.21
C GLY A 496 -3.66 4.78 9.24
N THR A 497 -3.10 3.87 8.46
CA THR A 497 -3.86 2.90 7.68
C THR A 497 -3.50 1.49 8.14
N GLY A 498 -4.53 0.73 8.52
CA GLY A 498 -4.41 -0.66 8.94
C GLY A 498 -4.08 -1.59 7.77
N GLY A 499 -4.46 -2.86 7.91
CA GLY A 499 -4.22 -3.88 6.91
C GLY A 499 -4.89 -3.68 5.56
N ASP A 500 -4.79 -4.68 4.70
CA ASP A 500 -5.43 -4.65 3.38
C ASP A 500 -6.96 -4.63 3.53
N LEU A 501 -7.65 -3.76 2.79
CA LEU A 501 -9.11 -3.71 2.76
C LEU A 501 -9.70 -5.07 2.39
N LEU A 502 -9.20 -5.59 1.26
CA LEU A 502 -9.66 -6.82 0.63
C LEU A 502 -8.46 -7.69 0.24
N GLY A 503 -8.67 -9.01 0.20
CA GLY A 503 -7.65 -9.98 -0.15
C GLY A 503 -8.09 -11.42 0.12
N ARG A 504 -7.30 -12.37 -0.39
CA ARG A 504 -7.44 -13.80 -0.07
C ARG A 504 -6.44 -14.13 1.04
N GLY A 505 -6.82 -13.94 2.29
CA GLY A 505 -5.98 -14.30 3.43
C GLY A 505 -6.32 -13.54 4.72
N PRO A 506 -5.77 -13.98 5.86
CA PRO A 506 -6.06 -13.41 7.18
C PRO A 506 -5.64 -11.94 7.37
N GLY A 507 -4.83 -11.34 6.48
CA GLY A 507 -4.41 -9.94 6.53
C GLY A 507 -5.41 -8.98 5.87
N ALA A 508 -6.49 -9.50 5.28
CA ALA A 508 -7.57 -8.70 4.74
C ALA A 508 -8.62 -8.39 5.82
N VAL A 509 -9.05 -7.14 5.92
CA VAL A 509 -10.05 -6.70 6.89
C VAL A 509 -11.43 -7.31 6.58
N PHE A 510 -11.84 -7.33 5.31
CA PHE A 510 -13.16 -7.84 4.89
C PHE A 510 -13.10 -9.08 3.96
N GLY A 511 -11.90 -9.60 3.67
CA GLY A 511 -11.72 -10.71 2.73
C GLY A 511 -11.93 -10.31 1.28
N SER A 512 -12.53 -11.17 0.46
CA SER A 512 -12.92 -10.81 -0.92
C SER A 512 -14.40 -11.09 -1.14
N PRO A 513 -15.09 -10.44 -2.09
CA PRO A 513 -16.51 -10.74 -2.35
C PRO A 513 -16.79 -12.23 -2.65
N GLN A 514 -15.84 -12.94 -3.25
CA GLN A 514 -15.96 -14.38 -3.52
C GLN A 514 -15.66 -15.26 -2.29
N HIS A 515 -14.85 -14.75 -1.35
CA HIS A 515 -14.47 -15.42 -0.12
C HIS A 515 -14.53 -14.41 1.03
N PRO A 516 -15.74 -14.04 1.49
CA PRO A 516 -15.89 -13.04 2.54
C PRO A 516 -15.28 -13.57 3.82
N THR A 517 -14.36 -12.81 4.41
CA THR A 517 -13.79 -13.10 5.72
C THR A 517 -14.01 -11.88 6.59
N PHE A 518 -14.82 -12.04 7.62
CA PHE A 518 -15.02 -10.98 8.58
C PHE A 518 -13.95 -11.07 9.67
N SER A 519 -12.91 -10.24 9.55
CA SER A 519 -11.80 -10.22 10.52
C SER A 519 -12.24 -9.67 11.87
N VAL A 520 -11.53 -10.04 12.94
CA VAL A 520 -11.73 -9.41 14.24
C VAL A 520 -11.35 -7.93 14.22
N GLU A 521 -10.43 -7.49 13.34
CA GLU A 521 -10.16 -6.06 13.14
C GLU A 521 -11.43 -5.32 12.70
N ALA A 522 -12.20 -5.86 11.74
CA ALA A 522 -13.44 -5.26 11.28
C ALA A 522 -14.47 -5.12 12.42
N LEU A 523 -14.63 -6.16 13.26
CA LEU A 523 -15.52 -6.12 14.43
C LEU A 523 -15.10 -5.06 15.43
N VAL A 524 -13.81 -5.01 15.78
CA VAL A 524 -13.30 -4.03 16.74
C VAL A 524 -13.56 -2.64 16.21
N ARG A 525 -13.18 -2.36 14.96
CA ARG A 525 -13.41 -1.07 14.29
C ARG A 525 -14.86 -0.62 14.38
N GLN A 526 -15.82 -1.50 14.06
CA GLN A 526 -17.25 -1.20 14.18
C GLN A 526 -17.65 -0.85 15.62
N ALA A 527 -17.19 -1.63 16.60
CA ALA A 527 -17.52 -1.42 18.01
C ALA A 527 -16.95 -0.11 18.58
N ILE A 528 -15.77 0.32 18.12
CA ILE A 528 -15.12 1.54 18.61
C ILE A 528 -15.39 2.77 17.74
N ARG A 529 -16.04 2.63 16.57
CA ARG A 529 -16.38 3.74 15.66
C ARG A 529 -17.01 4.96 16.33
N PRO A 530 -17.97 4.83 17.26
CA PRO A 530 -18.57 5.99 17.91
C PRO A 530 -17.56 6.86 18.69
N MET A 531 -16.41 6.29 19.08
CA MET A 531 -15.37 7.00 19.83
C MET A 531 -14.56 7.98 18.96
N PHE A 532 -14.60 7.87 17.63
CA PHE A 532 -13.78 8.67 16.72
C PHE A 532 -14.50 9.24 15.50
N SER A 533 -15.76 8.87 15.27
CA SER A 533 -16.61 9.48 14.23
C SER A 533 -17.31 10.76 14.70
N GLU A 534 -17.45 10.96 16.02
CA GLU A 534 -17.99 12.16 16.65
C GLU A 534 -16.81 13.08 17.04
N ALA A 535 -16.41 13.97 16.13
CA ALA A 535 -15.10 14.65 16.10
C ALA A 535 -14.70 15.52 17.32
N ASP A 536 -15.50 15.62 18.38
CA ASP A 536 -15.27 16.59 19.46
C ASP A 536 -15.47 16.03 20.89
N ARG A 537 -15.41 14.71 21.08
CA ARG A 537 -15.65 14.11 22.41
C ARG A 537 -14.44 13.37 22.95
N VAL A 538 -14.00 13.80 24.13
CA VAL A 538 -12.92 13.16 24.90
C VAL A 538 -13.48 11.90 25.54
N VAL A 539 -12.98 10.73 25.12
CA VAL A 539 -13.26 9.46 25.78
C VAL A 539 -11.93 8.86 26.21
N THR A 540 -11.75 8.75 27.51
CA THR A 540 -10.56 8.17 28.13
C THR A 540 -10.96 7.00 29.04
N SER A 541 -10.34 5.82 28.89
CA SER A 541 -10.46 4.61 29.71
C SER A 541 -9.11 3.98 30.08
N THR A 542 -8.98 3.47 31.32
CA THR A 542 -7.84 2.66 31.83
C THR A 542 -8.31 1.31 32.45
N THR A 543 -7.57 0.21 32.22
CA THR A 543 -7.88 -1.19 32.56
C THR A 543 -6.94 -1.51 33.69
N LEU A 544 -7.50 -1.78 34.86
CA LEU A 544 -6.65 -2.05 36.01
C LEU A 544 -6.36 -3.55 36.17
N ARG A 545 -7.11 -4.47 35.51
CA ARG A 545 -6.86 -5.95 35.45
C ARG A 545 -7.48 -6.64 34.22
N ASN A 546 -6.93 -7.80 33.86
CA ASN A 546 -7.40 -8.64 32.75
C ASN A 546 -8.85 -9.11 32.93
N PRO A 547 -9.59 -9.34 31.84
CA PRO A 547 -10.92 -9.95 31.92
C PRO A 547 -10.96 -11.37 32.47
N THR A 548 -12.15 -11.72 32.96
CA THR A 548 -12.55 -13.09 33.25
C THR A 548 -13.61 -13.56 32.25
N ARG A 549 -13.45 -14.80 31.78
CA ARG A 549 -14.33 -15.47 30.82
C ARG A 549 -15.71 -15.72 31.44
N ALA A 550 -16.78 -15.33 30.74
CA ALA A 550 -18.14 -15.75 31.05
C ALA A 550 -18.40 -17.17 30.48
N PRO A 551 -18.70 -18.18 31.31
CA PRO A 551 -18.67 -19.59 30.89
C PRO A 551 -19.83 -20.06 29.99
N ASN A 552 -20.88 -19.25 29.76
CA ASN A 552 -22.17 -19.76 29.25
C ASN A 552 -22.65 -19.19 27.90
N LEU A 553 -21.80 -18.58 27.07
CA LEU A 553 -22.20 -18.11 25.73
C LEU A 553 -21.87 -19.16 24.66
N ARG A 554 -22.86 -19.55 23.86
CA ARG A 554 -22.66 -20.44 22.70
C ARG A 554 -21.93 -19.68 21.57
N PRO A 555 -21.15 -20.35 20.69
CA PRO A 555 -20.29 -19.71 19.69
C PRO A 555 -20.98 -18.80 18.66
N ARG A 556 -22.31 -18.94 18.47
CA ARG A 556 -23.10 -18.07 17.58
C ARG A 556 -23.65 -16.81 18.28
N ASP A 557 -23.63 -16.78 19.62
CA ASP A 557 -24.16 -15.68 20.43
C ASP A 557 -23.05 -14.77 21.01
N SER A 558 -21.78 -15.19 20.94
CA SER A 558 -20.62 -14.40 21.42
C SER A 558 -20.39 -13.10 20.66
N TYR A 559 -20.89 -12.98 19.42
CA TYR A 559 -20.81 -11.75 18.61
C TYR A 559 -21.85 -10.69 19.02
N LYS A 560 -22.94 -11.06 19.71
CA LYS A 560 -23.96 -10.10 20.21
C LYS A 560 -23.52 -9.30 21.43
N ALA A 561 -22.43 -9.71 22.10
CA ALA A 561 -21.91 -9.04 23.30
C ALA A 561 -21.21 -7.70 23.03
N LEU A 562 -21.00 -7.33 21.76
CA LEU A 562 -20.38 -6.07 21.33
C LEU A 562 -21.40 -4.93 21.10
N SER A 563 -22.55 -4.96 21.78
CA SER A 563 -23.48 -3.82 21.79
C SER A 563 -22.95 -2.74 22.74
N VAL A 564 -22.06 -1.87 22.23
CA VAL A 564 -21.70 -0.63 22.92
C VAL A 564 -22.89 0.32 22.82
N VAL A 565 -23.74 0.35 23.84
CA VAL A 565 -24.77 1.38 23.98
C VAL A 565 -24.08 2.66 24.43
N SER A 566 -23.69 3.51 23.47
CA SER A 566 -23.29 4.88 23.77
C SER A 566 -24.54 5.67 24.17
N ALA A 567 -24.77 5.80 25.48
CA ALA A 567 -25.79 6.71 25.97
C ALA A 567 -25.38 8.15 25.61
N ARG A 568 -26.28 8.89 24.94
CA ARG A 568 -26.17 10.34 24.82
C ARG A 568 -26.26 10.91 26.23
N GLY A 569 -25.13 11.36 26.77
CA GLY A 569 -25.16 12.31 27.89
C GLY A 569 -25.78 13.63 27.43
N PRO A 570 -26.46 14.36 28.34
CA PRO A 570 -27.20 15.59 28.04
C PRO A 570 -26.34 16.66 27.34
#